data_AF-A0A328FLN7-F1
#
_entry.id   AF-A0A328FLN7-F1
#
_cell.length_a   1.000
_cell.length_b   1.000
_cell.length_c   1.000
_cell.angle_alpha   90.00
_cell.angle_beta   90.00
_cell.angle_gamma   90.00
#
_symmetry.space_group_name_H-M   'P 1'
#
loop_
_entity.id
_entity.type
_entity.pdbx_description
1 polymer ?
#
loop_
_entity_poly.entity_id
_entity_poly.type
_entity_poly.pdbx_seq_one_letter_code
_entity_poly.pdbx_strand_id
1 'polypeptide(L)'
;MAQTRKQNIIPKEQAVFWMDKDGAWHNEHGKLEHPKIIKYFNQSIAKDDQGYFLSQIINDVEEKVYFPYEETAVFVVDLVKKDAGIELTLNTLETIALDPDVLYINADALFMETDAHLVKFTQNALAQMTPFLIDTPQGLALTLSRTQTVIREK
;
A
#
# COMPACT_ATOMS: atom_id res chain seq x y z
N MET A 1 -29.91 -10.88 -7.51
CA MET A 1 -30.10 -9.45 -7.20
C MET A 1 -29.29 -9.15 -5.95
N ALA A 2 -28.29 -8.27 -6.01
CA ALA A 2 -27.50 -7.91 -4.84
C ALA A 2 -28.36 -7.03 -3.93
N GLN A 3 -28.67 -7.49 -2.72
CA GLN A 3 -29.30 -6.64 -1.71
C GLN A 3 -28.32 -5.53 -1.35
N THR A 4 -28.73 -4.27 -1.55
CA THR A 4 -28.01 -3.10 -1.05
C THR A 4 -27.99 -3.18 0.47
N ARG A 5 -26.86 -3.55 1.06
CA ARG A 5 -26.68 -3.55 2.52
C ARG A 5 -26.79 -2.12 3.03
N LYS A 6 -27.33 -1.94 4.23
CA LYS A 6 -27.35 -0.63 4.89
C LYS A 6 -25.90 -0.18 5.09
N GLN A 7 -25.61 1.07 4.74
CA GLN A 7 -24.27 1.65 4.86
C GLN A 7 -24.25 2.77 5.90
N ASN A 8 -23.22 2.78 6.74
CA ASN A 8 -22.86 3.91 7.60
C ASN A 8 -21.56 4.52 7.06
N ILE A 9 -21.59 5.75 6.57
CA ILE A 9 -20.42 6.40 5.96
C ILE A 9 -19.94 7.51 6.89
N ILE A 10 -18.70 7.36 7.36
CA ILE A 10 -18.00 8.35 8.17
C ILE A 10 -16.97 9.06 7.26
N PRO A 11 -17.12 10.37 7.03
CA PRO A 11 -16.23 11.12 6.15
C PRO A 11 -14.87 11.40 6.83
N LYS A 12 -13.86 11.79 6.04
CA LYS A 12 -12.47 11.98 6.49
C LYS A 12 -12.35 12.97 7.64
N GLU A 13 -13.16 14.02 7.63
CA GLU A 13 -13.15 15.10 8.63
C GLU A 13 -13.65 14.65 10.01
N GLN A 14 -14.31 13.49 10.08
CA GLN A 14 -14.81 12.89 11.32
C GLN A 14 -13.94 11.70 11.79
N ALA A 15 -12.93 11.30 11.01
CA ALA A 15 -12.02 10.23 11.41
C ALA A 15 -11.13 10.69 12.55
N VAL A 16 -11.06 9.88 13.61
CA VAL A 16 -10.21 10.13 14.79
C VAL A 16 -8.82 9.49 14.65
N PHE A 17 -8.50 8.99 13.45
CA PHE A 17 -7.24 8.35 13.11
C PHE A 17 -6.83 8.69 11.68
N TRP A 18 -5.52 8.64 11.42
CA TRP A 18 -4.93 8.91 10.11
C TRP A 18 -3.69 8.05 9.88
N MET A 19 -3.23 7.99 8.64
CA MET A 19 -2.00 7.30 8.26
C MET A 19 -0.94 8.30 7.80
N ASP A 20 0.28 8.17 8.31
CA ASP A 20 1.42 8.98 7.84
C ASP A 20 2.03 8.43 6.54
N LYS A 21 3.00 9.16 5.98
CA LYS A 21 3.73 8.77 4.76
C LYS A 21 4.47 7.43 4.87
N ASP A 22 4.73 6.93 6.07
CA ASP A 22 5.49 5.70 6.33
C ASP A 22 4.56 4.51 6.63
N GLY A 23 3.24 4.72 6.52
CA GLY A 23 2.22 3.69 6.72
C GLY A 23 1.91 3.42 8.19
N ALA A 24 2.35 4.29 9.11
CA ALA A 24 2.00 4.19 10.51
C ALA A 24 0.67 4.90 10.79
N TRP A 25 -0.16 4.23 11.58
CA TRP A 25 -1.43 4.78 12.04
C TRP A 25 -1.23 5.66 13.27
N HIS A 26 -1.95 6.77 13.32
CA HIS A 26 -1.95 7.73 14.42
C HIS A 26 -3.39 8.09 14.81
N ASN A 27 -3.56 8.55 16.05
CA ASN A 27 -4.78 9.17 16.56
C ASN A 27 -4.42 10.37 17.46
N GLU A 28 -5.41 10.96 18.14
CA GLU A 28 -5.17 12.10 19.05
C GLU A 28 -4.17 11.84 20.18
N HIS A 29 -3.91 10.57 20.51
CA HIS A 29 -2.94 10.16 21.52
C HIS A 29 -1.55 9.80 20.93
N GLY A 30 -1.38 9.99 19.62
CA GLY A 30 -0.14 9.70 18.90
C GLY A 30 -0.20 8.40 18.10
N LYS A 31 0.97 7.79 17.89
CA LYS A 31 1.12 6.58 17.07
C LYS A 31 0.40 5.39 17.72
N LEU A 32 -0.38 4.66 16.92
CA LEU A 32 -0.93 3.37 17.35
C LEU A 32 0.19 2.33 17.45
N GLU A 33 0.30 1.67 18.60
CA GLU A 33 1.34 0.65 18.83
C GLU A 33 0.79 -0.79 18.87
N HIS A 34 -0.51 -0.97 19.10
CA HIS A 34 -1.08 -2.29 19.34
C HIS A 34 -1.15 -3.10 18.03
N PRO A 35 -0.36 -4.18 17.83
CA PRO A 35 -0.19 -4.81 16.52
C PRO A 35 -1.48 -5.40 15.95
N LYS A 36 -2.38 -5.90 16.79
CA LYS A 36 -3.68 -6.44 16.34
C LYS A 36 -4.59 -5.35 15.76
N ILE A 37 -4.52 -4.12 16.30
CA ILE A 37 -5.34 -3.00 15.81
C ILE A 37 -4.79 -2.56 14.46
N ILE A 38 -3.46 -2.36 14.37
CA ILE A 38 -2.78 -2.00 13.12
C ILE A 38 -3.07 -3.04 12.03
N LYS A 39 -2.96 -4.32 12.36
CA LYS A 39 -3.26 -5.41 11.42
C LYS A 39 -4.71 -5.36 10.94
N TYR A 40 -5.67 -5.19 11.86
CA TYR A 40 -7.08 -5.09 11.51
C TYR A 40 -7.35 -3.88 10.61
N PHE A 41 -6.78 -2.72 10.95
CA PHE A 41 -6.91 -1.49 10.16
C PHE A 41 -6.38 -1.73 8.75
N ASN A 42 -5.14 -2.23 8.61
CA ASN A 42 -4.55 -2.48 7.31
C ASN A 42 -5.36 -3.47 6.46
N GLN A 43 -5.85 -4.56 7.06
CA GLN A 43 -6.71 -5.55 6.37
C GLN A 43 -8.06 -4.98 5.93
N SER A 44 -8.52 -3.92 6.57
CA SER A 44 -9.82 -3.30 6.30
C SER A 44 -9.72 -2.18 5.26
N ILE A 45 -8.51 -1.84 4.79
CA ILE A 45 -8.33 -0.79 3.78
C ILE A 45 -8.97 -1.23 2.47
N ALA A 46 -9.83 -0.37 1.95
CA ALA A 46 -10.40 -0.44 0.62
C ALA A 46 -10.31 0.94 -0.04
N LYS A 47 -10.58 1.00 -1.34
CA LYS A 47 -10.55 2.24 -2.12
C LYS A 47 -11.75 2.31 -3.05
N ASP A 48 -12.32 3.49 -3.17
CA ASP A 48 -13.28 3.84 -4.22
C ASP A 48 -12.96 5.25 -4.76
N ASP A 49 -13.87 5.81 -5.55
CA ASP A 49 -13.69 7.12 -6.20
C ASP A 49 -13.50 8.27 -5.19
N GLN A 50 -13.86 8.10 -3.92
CA GLN A 50 -13.66 9.11 -2.86
C GLN A 50 -12.32 8.94 -2.12
N GLY A 51 -11.57 7.90 -2.45
CA GLY A 51 -10.25 7.57 -1.90
C GLY A 51 -10.28 6.36 -0.96
N TYR A 52 -9.29 6.29 -0.07
CA TYR A 52 -9.15 5.18 0.86
C TYR A 52 -10.08 5.27 2.07
N PHE A 53 -10.60 4.12 2.50
CA PHE A 53 -11.45 3.96 3.68
C PHE A 53 -11.19 2.62 4.37
N LEU A 54 -11.54 2.52 5.65
CA LEU A 54 -11.65 1.26 6.35
C LEU A 54 -13.08 0.73 6.20
N SER A 55 -13.23 -0.52 5.76
CA SER A 55 -14.53 -1.21 5.67
C SER A 55 -14.67 -2.26 6.75
N GLN A 56 -15.81 -2.28 7.42
CA GLN A 56 -16.17 -3.34 8.36
C GLN A 56 -17.67 -3.62 8.33
N ILE A 57 -18.06 -4.81 8.77
CA ILE A 57 -19.48 -5.19 8.90
C ILE A 57 -19.82 -5.26 10.38
N ILE A 58 -20.77 -4.43 10.81
CA ILE A 58 -21.30 -4.42 12.18
C ILE A 58 -22.82 -4.55 12.10
N ASN A 59 -23.39 -5.60 12.72
CA ASN A 59 -24.84 -5.83 12.76
C ASN A 59 -25.51 -5.75 11.36
N ASP A 60 -24.92 -6.41 10.36
CA ASP A 60 -25.34 -6.39 8.94
C ASP A 60 -25.31 -5.00 8.25
N VAL A 61 -24.71 -4.00 8.89
CA VAL A 61 -24.42 -2.68 8.33
C VAL A 61 -22.96 -2.65 7.90
N GLU A 62 -22.71 -2.27 6.65
CA GLU A 62 -21.35 -1.96 6.20
C GLU A 62 -21.00 -0.54 6.67
N GLU A 63 -19.97 -0.44 7.51
CA GLU A 63 -19.41 0.84 7.91
C GLU A 63 -18.17 1.14 7.06
N LYS A 64 -18.17 2.33 6.46
CA LYS A 64 -17.04 2.87 5.72
C LYS A 64 -16.51 4.10 6.44
N VAL A 65 -15.26 4.06 6.86
CA VAL A 65 -14.60 5.21 7.50
C VAL A 65 -13.49 5.68 6.60
N TYR A 66 -13.74 6.77 5.87
CA TYR A 66 -12.67 7.44 5.13
C TYR A 66 -11.70 8.08 6.13
N PHE A 67 -10.41 8.01 5.85
CA PHE A 67 -9.38 8.54 6.75
C PHE A 67 -8.37 9.42 6.01
N PRO A 68 -7.77 10.42 6.67
CA PRO A 68 -6.65 11.17 6.11
C PRO A 68 -5.41 10.27 5.96
N TYR A 69 -4.69 10.44 4.85
CA TYR A 69 -3.40 9.81 4.59
C TYR A 69 -2.49 10.80 3.86
N GLU A 70 -1.18 10.76 4.11
CA GLU A 70 -0.26 11.74 3.53
C GLU A 70 0.10 11.46 2.06
N GLU A 71 0.28 10.19 1.68
CA GLU A 71 0.78 9.83 0.34
C GLU A 71 -0.01 8.66 -0.27
N THR A 72 -0.05 7.53 0.42
CA THR A 72 -0.91 6.40 0.07
C THR A 72 -1.31 5.64 1.34
N ALA A 73 -2.30 4.75 1.22
CA ALA A 73 -2.68 3.81 2.28
C ALA A 73 -2.14 2.39 2.05
N VAL A 74 -1.53 2.12 0.88
CA VAL A 74 -1.15 0.77 0.47
C VAL A 74 0.36 0.66 0.34
N PHE A 75 0.92 -0.31 1.06
CA PHE A 75 2.36 -0.47 1.22
C PHE A 75 2.78 -1.91 0.94
N VAL A 76 3.90 -2.09 0.22
CA VAL A 76 4.58 -3.39 0.15
C VAL A 76 5.28 -3.63 1.48
N VAL A 77 4.84 -4.65 2.20
CA VAL A 77 5.40 -5.01 3.52
C VAL A 77 6.35 -6.20 3.44
N ASP A 78 6.18 -7.04 2.42
CA ASP A 78 6.99 -8.23 2.18
C ASP A 78 7.02 -8.58 0.69
N LEU A 79 8.02 -9.35 0.25
CA LEU A 79 8.07 -9.86 -1.11
C LEU A 79 8.71 -11.23 -1.18
N VAL A 80 8.38 -11.97 -2.23
CA VAL A 80 8.92 -13.30 -2.46
C VAL A 80 9.26 -13.49 -3.94
N LYS A 81 10.49 -13.94 -4.20
CA LYS A 81 10.88 -14.36 -5.55
C LYS A 81 10.24 -15.71 -5.86
N LYS A 82 9.56 -15.80 -7.00
CA LYS A 82 8.98 -17.01 -7.59
C LYS A 82 9.62 -17.25 -8.97
N ASP A 83 9.34 -18.39 -9.57
CA ASP A 83 9.83 -18.70 -10.92
C ASP A 83 9.31 -17.70 -11.97
N ALA A 84 8.08 -17.22 -11.78
CA ALA A 84 7.41 -16.29 -12.69
C ALA A 84 7.78 -14.80 -12.48
N GLY A 85 8.50 -14.44 -11.42
CA GLY A 85 8.80 -13.05 -11.08
C GLY A 85 8.87 -12.79 -9.57
N ILE A 86 8.64 -11.54 -9.17
CA ILE A 86 8.52 -11.17 -7.74
C ILE A 86 7.03 -10.97 -7.43
N GLU A 87 6.56 -11.64 -6.38
CA GLU A 87 5.24 -11.43 -5.80
C GLU A 87 5.39 -10.52 -4.57
N LEU A 88 4.58 -9.48 -4.49
CA LEU A 88 4.56 -8.47 -3.45
C LEU A 88 3.39 -8.75 -2.51
N THR A 89 3.63 -8.72 -1.20
CA THR A 89 2.58 -8.75 -0.18
C THR A 89 2.31 -7.32 0.29
N LEU A 90 1.06 -6.89 0.17
CA LEU A 90 0.60 -5.58 0.62
C LEU A 90 0.22 -5.59 2.11
N ASN A 91 0.19 -4.43 2.75
CA ASN A 91 -0.33 -4.28 4.12
C ASN A 91 -1.78 -4.76 4.25
N THR A 92 -2.57 -4.70 3.17
CA THR A 92 -3.94 -5.22 3.07
C THR A 92 -4.03 -6.75 3.05
N LEU A 93 -2.88 -7.45 3.00
CA LEU A 93 -2.70 -8.89 2.74
C LEU A 93 -2.93 -9.36 1.30
N GLU A 94 -3.32 -8.47 0.40
CA GLU A 94 -3.38 -8.81 -1.01
C GLU A 94 -1.98 -9.09 -1.55
N THR A 95 -1.88 -10.03 -2.48
CA THR A 95 -0.66 -10.28 -3.24
C THR A 95 -0.81 -9.79 -4.67
N ILE A 96 0.20 -9.08 -5.16
CA ILE A 96 0.26 -8.58 -6.53
C ILE A 96 1.61 -8.91 -7.16
N ALA A 97 1.65 -9.05 -8.48
CA ALA A 97 2.93 -9.18 -9.18
C ALA A 97 3.63 -7.82 -9.21
N LEU A 98 4.96 -7.82 -9.04
CA LEU A 98 5.76 -6.65 -9.33
C LEU A 98 5.78 -6.41 -10.84
N ASP A 99 5.42 -5.20 -11.24
CA ASP A 99 5.52 -4.73 -12.62
C ASP A 99 6.66 -3.70 -12.74
N PRO A 100 7.78 -4.03 -13.39
CA PRO A 100 8.92 -3.13 -13.54
C PRO A 100 8.63 -1.85 -14.31
N ASP A 101 7.66 -1.86 -15.24
CA ASP A 101 7.44 -0.77 -16.19
C ASP A 101 6.71 0.42 -15.54
N VAL A 102 6.00 0.16 -14.45
CA VAL A 102 5.27 1.17 -13.67
C VAL A 102 5.98 1.56 -12.37
N LEU A 103 7.14 0.96 -12.07
CA LEU A 103 7.98 1.38 -10.95
C LEU A 103 8.55 2.79 -11.16
N TYR A 104 8.72 3.53 -10.06
CA TYR A 104 9.45 4.79 -10.07
C TYR A 104 9.99 5.15 -8.69
N ILE A 105 11.03 5.98 -8.66
CA ILE A 105 11.54 6.62 -7.46
C ILE A 105 11.00 8.05 -7.40
N ASN A 106 10.55 8.46 -6.22
CA ASN A 106 10.22 9.85 -5.90
C ASN A 106 10.67 10.12 -4.46
N ALA A 107 11.45 11.19 -4.25
CA ALA A 107 11.98 11.57 -2.93
C ALA A 107 12.58 10.38 -2.13
N ASP A 108 13.48 9.62 -2.77
CA ASP A 108 14.16 8.43 -2.22
C ASP A 108 13.25 7.24 -1.83
N ALA A 109 11.96 7.29 -2.17
CA ALA A 109 11.03 6.18 -1.99
C ALA A 109 10.71 5.50 -3.32
N LEU A 110 10.62 4.16 -3.31
CA LEU A 110 10.18 3.37 -4.46
C LEU A 110 8.66 3.21 -4.42
N PHE A 111 8.04 3.44 -5.58
CA PHE A 111 6.61 3.31 -5.80
C PHE A 111 6.32 2.42 -6.98
N MET A 112 5.14 1.81 -6.95
CA MET A 112 4.52 1.13 -8.09
C MET A 112 3.11 1.68 -8.26
N GLU A 113 2.74 2.06 -9.48
CA GLU A 113 1.42 2.60 -9.80
C GLU A 113 0.60 1.51 -10.50
N THR A 114 -0.46 1.04 -9.87
CA THR A 114 -1.42 0.09 -10.45
C THR A 114 -2.74 0.80 -10.76
N ASP A 115 -3.62 0.13 -11.52
CA ASP A 115 -4.96 0.66 -11.81
C ASP A 115 -5.77 0.96 -10.53
N ALA A 116 -5.49 0.23 -9.45
CA ALA A 116 -6.19 0.38 -8.17
C ALA A 116 -5.44 1.33 -7.21
N HIS A 117 -4.11 1.21 -7.12
CA HIS A 117 -3.34 1.77 -6.01
C HIS A 117 -2.06 2.45 -6.47
N LEU A 118 -1.76 3.59 -5.84
CA LEU A 118 -0.37 3.97 -5.65
C LEU A 118 0.18 3.11 -4.51
N VAL A 119 1.19 2.29 -4.78
CA VAL A 119 1.79 1.40 -3.78
C VAL A 119 3.19 1.90 -3.44
N LYS A 120 3.48 2.07 -2.15
CA LYS A 120 4.80 2.47 -1.66
C LYS A 120 5.55 1.29 -1.06
N PHE A 121 6.85 1.16 -1.34
CA PHE A 121 7.66 0.13 -0.72
C PHE A 121 8.10 0.60 0.68
N THR A 122 7.86 -0.23 1.69
CA THR A 122 8.43 0.01 3.02
C THR A 122 9.94 -0.15 3.01
N GLN A 123 10.62 0.39 4.02
CA GLN A 123 12.07 0.18 4.19
C GLN A 123 12.45 -1.31 4.24
N ASN A 124 11.61 -2.15 4.86
CA ASN A 124 11.81 -3.60 4.87
C ASN A 124 11.72 -4.19 3.45
N ALA A 125 10.70 -3.82 2.67
CA ALA A 125 10.54 -4.29 1.29
C ALA A 125 11.68 -3.78 0.38
N LEU A 126 12.11 -2.52 0.54
CA LEU A 126 13.28 -1.97 -0.16
C LEU A 126 14.55 -2.76 0.15
N ALA A 127 14.79 -3.10 1.41
CA ALA A 127 15.94 -3.93 1.80
C ALA A 127 15.90 -5.30 1.11
N GLN A 128 14.72 -5.92 0.99
CA GLN A 128 14.51 -7.17 0.26
C GLN A 128 14.66 -7.02 -1.27
N MET A 129 14.44 -5.82 -1.81
CA MET A 129 14.63 -5.52 -3.23
C MET A 129 16.10 -5.37 -3.63
N THR A 130 17.00 -5.02 -2.68
CA THR A 130 18.43 -4.78 -2.92
C THR A 130 19.11 -5.78 -3.87
N PRO A 131 18.93 -7.12 -3.74
CA PRO A 131 19.58 -8.10 -4.62
C PRO A 131 19.16 -8.01 -6.09
N PHE A 132 18.06 -7.32 -6.39
CA PHE A 132 17.54 -7.11 -7.75
C PHE A 132 17.86 -5.72 -8.29
N LEU A 133 18.39 -4.81 -7.47
CA LEU A 133 18.69 -3.44 -7.84
C LEU A 133 20.17 -3.32 -8.20
N ILE A 134 20.46 -2.68 -9.34
CA ILE A 134 21.82 -2.43 -9.80
C ILE A 134 21.97 -0.97 -10.23
N ASP A 135 23.13 -0.37 -9.94
CA ASP A 135 23.49 0.92 -10.49
C ASP A 135 23.94 0.76 -11.95
N THR A 136 23.44 1.64 -12.80
CA THR A 136 23.79 1.68 -14.22
C THR A 136 24.16 3.11 -14.62
N PRO A 137 24.84 3.33 -15.76
CA PRO A 137 25.09 4.68 -16.25
C PRO A 137 23.81 5.52 -16.49
N GLN A 138 22.64 4.86 -16.63
CA GLN A 138 21.34 5.50 -16.84
C GLN A 138 20.54 5.70 -15.54
N GLY A 139 21.06 5.29 -14.39
CA GLY A 139 20.37 5.34 -13.09
C GLY A 139 20.18 3.96 -12.46
N LEU A 140 19.38 3.89 -11.40
CA LEU A 140 19.07 2.63 -10.73
C LEU A 140 18.18 1.76 -11.63
N ALA A 141 18.53 0.49 -11.81
CA ALA A 141 17.76 -0.45 -12.61
C ALA A 141 17.35 -1.68 -11.80
N LEU A 142 16.16 -2.19 -12.09
CA LEU A 142 15.69 -3.48 -11.61
C LEU A 142 16.12 -4.58 -12.59
N THR A 143 16.74 -5.63 -12.07
CA THR A 143 17.16 -6.82 -12.81
C THR A 143 16.35 -8.02 -12.37
N LEU A 144 15.50 -8.51 -13.26
CA LEU A 144 14.73 -9.74 -13.07
C LEU A 144 15.09 -10.75 -14.14
N SER A 145 15.69 -11.86 -13.71
CA SER A 145 16.11 -12.96 -14.57
C SER A 145 17.08 -12.53 -15.68
N ARG A 146 16.57 -12.14 -16.85
CA ARG A 146 17.37 -11.68 -18.01
C ARG A 146 16.96 -10.29 -18.50
N THR A 147 15.98 -9.67 -17.85
CA THR A 147 15.46 -8.36 -18.22
C THR A 147 15.98 -7.34 -17.22
N GLN A 148 16.43 -6.21 -17.75
CA GLN A 148 16.87 -5.06 -16.98
C GLN A 148 16.00 -3.87 -17.37
N THR A 149 15.36 -3.26 -16.38
CA THR A 149 14.48 -2.11 -16.55
C THR A 149 15.00 -0.96 -15.69
N VAL A 150 15.35 0.17 -16.32
CA VAL A 150 15.77 1.37 -15.58
C VAL A 150 14.55 1.94 -14.86
N ILE A 151 14.68 2.20 -13.57
CA ILE A 151 13.63 2.78 -12.76
C ILE A 151 13.63 4.28 -13.00
N ARG A 152 12.48 4.82 -13.43
CA ARG A 152 12.32 6.26 -13.67
C ARG A 152 12.32 7.05 -12.36
N GLU A 153 12.89 8.24 -12.39
CA GLU A 153 12.76 9.24 -11.32
C GLU A 153 11.64 10.22 -11.68
N LYS A 154 10.76 10.53 -10.72
CA LYS A 154 9.68 11.52 -10.85
C LYS A 154 9.95 12.73 -9.96
#